data_AF-A0A359KL70-F1
#
_entry.id   AF-A0A359KL70-F1
#
_cell.length_a   1.000
_cell.length_b   1.000
_cell.length_c   1.000
_cell.angle_alpha   90.00
_cell.angle_beta   90.00
_cell.angle_gamma   90.00
#
_symmetry.space_group_name_H-M   'P 1'
#
loop_
_entity.id
_entity.type
_entity.pdbx_description
1 polymer ?
#
loop_
_entity_poly.entity_id
_entity_poly.type
_entity_poly.pdbx_seq_one_letter_code
_entity_poly.pdbx_strand_id
1 'polypeptide(L)' 'EFSAEIGSGTRLVMTLANGHAREAVETLAELGLEPDSAGKRVVVTIQSREKARVLAALARNGVEIDDFELERGSWTGQQ' A
#
# COMPACT_ATOMS: atom_id res chain seq x y z
N GLU A 1 20.54 -17.60 6.70
CA GLU A 1 19.43 -16.74 7.14
C GLU A 1 19.42 -15.46 6.33
N PHE A 2 18.23 -15.08 5.87
CA PHE A 2 17.84 -13.78 5.32
C PHE A 2 18.65 -13.23 4.12
N SER A 3 18.31 -13.73 2.94
CA SER A 3 18.46 -12.97 1.70
C SER A 3 17.58 -11.73 1.80
N ALA A 4 18.17 -10.61 2.21
CA ALA A 4 17.57 -9.29 2.06
C ALA A 4 17.43 -9.02 0.55
N GLU A 5 16.28 -9.41 -0.03
CA GLU A 5 15.83 -8.85 -1.29
C GLU A 5 15.61 -7.35 -1.05
N ILE A 6 16.67 -6.57 -1.25
CA ILE A 6 16.59 -5.12 -1.48
C ILE A 6 15.98 -4.94 -2.88
N GLY A 7 14.75 -5.39 -3.06
CA GLY A 7 13.88 -4.96 -4.15
C GLY A 7 13.23 -3.69 -3.66
N SER A 8 13.79 -2.52 -4.01
CA SER A 8 13.36 -1.22 -3.48
C SER A 8 11.83 -1.09 -3.48
N GLY A 9 11.23 -1.32 -2.32
CA GLY A 9 9.78 -1.23 -2.16
C GLY A 9 9.35 0.20 -2.45
N THR A 10 8.31 0.37 -3.24
CA THR A 10 7.66 1.66 -3.44
C THR A 10 6.55 1.80 -2.42
N ARG A 11 6.45 2.94 -1.75
CA ARG A 11 5.34 3.19 -0.84
C ARG A 11 4.15 3.69 -1.66
N LEU A 12 3.07 2.93 -1.64
CA LEU A 12 1.77 3.37 -2.12
C LEU A 12 1.04 4.03 -0.96
N VAL A 13 0.81 5.33 -1.07
CA VAL A 13 0.04 6.13 -0.14
C VAL A 13 -1.34 6.34 -0.75
N MET A 14 -2.39 6.00 -0.01
CA MET A 14 -3.78 6.12 -0.47
C MET A 14 -4.56 6.97 0.53
N THR A 15 -5.38 7.87 0.01
CA THR A 15 -6.43 8.55 0.77
C THR A 15 -7.75 7.91 0.38
N LEU A 16 -8.42 7.30 1.35
CA LEU A 16 -9.69 6.60 1.15
C LEU A 16 -10.86 7.54 1.38
N ALA A 17 -11.99 7.22 0.74
CA ALA A 17 -13.26 7.80 1.14
C ALA A 17 -13.60 7.37 2.59
N ASN A 18 -14.47 8.14 3.25
CA ASN A 18 -14.83 7.89 4.65
C ASN A 18 -15.33 6.47 4.87
N GLY A 19 -14.81 5.80 5.90
CA GLY A 19 -15.32 4.50 6.36
C GLY A 19 -14.59 3.27 5.81
N HIS A 20 -13.78 3.39 4.76
CA HIS A 20 -13.18 2.24 4.08
C HIS A 20 -11.81 1.78 4.62
N ALA A 21 -11.30 2.41 5.69
CA ALA A 21 -9.97 2.10 6.21
C ALA A 21 -9.83 0.66 6.69
N ARG A 22 -10.89 0.10 7.29
CA ARG A 22 -10.90 -1.28 7.78
C ARG A 22 -10.85 -2.26 6.61
N GLU A 23 -11.73 -2.10 5.64
CA GLU A 23 -11.87 -2.95 4.45
C GLU A 23 -10.59 -2.89 3.60
N ALA A 24 -9.97 -1.72 3.50
CA ALA A 24 -8.70 -1.55 2.81
C ALA A 24 -7.57 -2.31 3.52
N VAL A 25 -7.47 -2.20 4.85
CA VAL A 25 -6.45 -2.93 5.64
C VAL A 25 -6.65 -4.44 5.53
N GLU A 26 -7.89 -4.92 5.66
CA GLU A 26 -8.22 -6.35 5.53
C GLU A 26 -7.86 -6.86 4.11
N THR A 27 -8.27 -6.15 3.07
CA THR A 27 -7.95 -6.51 1.67
C THR A 27 -6.44 -6.57 1.42
N LEU A 28 -5.67 -5.63 1.96
CA LEU A 28 -4.22 -5.58 1.80
C LEU A 28 -3.52 -6.70 2.59
N ALA A 29 -4.01 -7.01 3.80
CA ALA A 29 -3.51 -8.12 4.60
C ALA A 29 -3.76 -9.48 3.92
N GLU A 30 -4.91 -9.67 3.27
CA GLU A 30 -5.22 -10.87 2.46
C GLU A 30 -4.27 -11.04 1.26
N LEU A 31 -3.73 -9.94 0.73
CA LEU A 31 -2.71 -9.96 -0.31
C LEU A 31 -1.30 -10.26 0.22
N GLY A 32 -1.14 -10.44 1.54
CA GLY A 32 0.15 -10.65 2.21
C GLY A 32 0.95 -9.37 2.38
N LEU A 33 0.30 -8.20 2.34
CA LEU A 33 0.93 -6.91 2.55
C LEU A 33 0.69 -6.43 3.99
N GLU A 34 1.59 -5.59 4.48
CA GLU A 34 1.49 -4.99 5.82
C GLU A 34 1.16 -3.50 5.67
N PRO A 35 -0.14 -3.11 5.59
CA PRO A 35 -0.53 -1.72 5.52
C PRO A 35 -0.47 -1.04 6.89
N ASP A 36 -0.05 0.21 6.90
CA ASP A 36 -0.25 1.14 8.02
C ASP A 36 -1.45 2.05 7.71
N SER A 37 -2.26 2.37 8.73
CA SER A 37 -3.46 3.20 8.54
C SER A 37 -3.60 4.26 9.62
N ALA A 38 -3.92 5.48 9.20
CA ALA A 38 -4.15 6.63 10.06
C ALA A 38 -5.33 7.45 9.53
N GLY A 39 -6.50 7.28 10.16
CA GLY A 39 -7.75 7.91 9.70
C GLY A 39 -8.15 7.44 8.31
N LYS A 40 -8.14 8.34 7.32
CA LYS A 40 -8.43 8.02 5.91
C LYS A 40 -7.20 7.58 5.12
N ARG A 41 -6.00 7.75 5.68
CA ARG A 41 -4.76 7.47 4.98
C ARG A 41 -4.35 6.02 5.22
N VAL A 42 -4.05 5.29 4.15
CA VAL A 42 -3.46 3.95 4.19
C VAL A 42 -2.15 3.97 3.41
N VAL A 43 -1.10 3.41 4.00
CA VAL A 43 0.23 3.34 3.39
C VAL A 43 0.67 1.89 3.33
N VAL A 44 1.15 1.44 2.18
CA VAL A 44 1.63 0.06 2.01
C VAL A 44 2.86 0.02 1.12
N THR A 45 3.83 -0.81 1.47
CA THR A 45 5.03 -1.03 0.63
C THR A 45 4.73 -2.12 -0.40
N ILE A 46 4.90 -1.81 -1.67
CA ILE A 46 4.62 -2.72 -2.79
C ILE A 46 5.74 -2.65 -3.83
N GLN A 47 5.83 -3.65 -4.71
CA GLN A 47 6.59 -3.49 -5.94
C GLN A 47 5.79 -2.62 -6.93
N SER A 48 6.44 -1.78 -7.73
CA SER A 48 5.76 -0.92 -8.72
C SER A 48 4.84 -1.70 -9.67
N ARG A 49 5.22 -2.94 -10.01
CA ARG A 49 4.42 -3.85 -10.86
C ARG A 49 3.11 -4.31 -10.20
N GLU A 50 3.03 -4.26 -8.88
CA GLU A 50 1.87 -4.75 -8.11
C GLU A 50 0.81 -3.68 -7.91
N LYS A 51 1.10 -2.40 -8.19
CA LYS A 51 0.15 -1.28 -8.01
C LYS A 51 -1.20 -1.58 -8.64
N ALA A 52 -1.23 -1.98 -9.90
CA ALA A 52 -2.48 -2.26 -10.61
C ALA A 52 -3.26 -3.41 -9.96
N ARG A 53 -2.57 -4.44 -9.48
CA ARG A 53 -3.17 -5.59 -8.78
C ARG A 53 -3.80 -5.14 -7.45
N VAL A 54 -3.08 -4.31 -6.68
CA VAL A 54 -3.53 -3.78 -5.38
C VAL A 54 -4.76 -2.90 -5.56
N LEU A 55 -4.71 -1.91 -6.45
CA LEU A 55 -5.84 -1.02 -6.71
C LEU A 55 -7.07 -1.80 -7.20
N ALA A 56 -6.87 -2.80 -8.07
CA ALA A 56 -7.97 -3.65 -8.52
C ALA A 56 -8.57 -4.51 -7.40
N ALA A 57 -7.77 -4.98 -6.44
CA ALA A 57 -8.27 -5.73 -5.29
C ALA A 57 -9.09 -4.85 -4.35
N LEU A 58 -8.64 -3.62 -4.09
CA LEU A 58 -9.36 -2.64 -3.29
C LEU A 58 -10.71 -2.29 -3.92
N ALA A 59 -10.73 -1.98 -5.22
CA ALA A 59 -11.95 -1.66 -5.94
C ALA A 59 -12.96 -2.83 -5.95
N ARG A 60 -12.50 -4.08 -6.09
CA ARG A 60 -13.37 -5.26 -6.05
C ARG A 60 -14.01 -5.49 -4.68
N ASN A 61 -13.37 -5.06 -3.61
CA ASN A 61 -13.90 -5.13 -2.25
C ASN A 61 -14.70 -3.87 -1.85
N GLY A 62 -15.00 -2.99 -2.81
CA GLY A 62 -15.80 -1.79 -2.57
C GLY A 62 -15.05 -0.69 -1.81
N VAL A 63 -13.71 -0.73 -1.79
CA VAL A 63 -12.90 0.36 -1.21
C VAL A 63 -12.84 1.51 -2.21
N GLU A 64 -13.42 2.64 -1.83
CA GLU A 64 -13.31 3.89 -2.57
C GLU A 64 -12.03 4.65 -2.21
N ILE A 65 -11.25 5.02 -3.22
CA ILE A 65 -9.99 5.75 -3.10
C ILE A 65 -10.20 7.15 -3.67
N ASP A 66 -10.07 8.17 -2.84
CA ASP A 66 -10.17 9.58 -3.24
C ASP A 66 -8.91 10.01 -4.01
N ASP A 67 -7.74 9.58 -3.54
CA ASP A 67 -6.44 9.92 -4.13
C ASP A 67 -5.37 8.87 -3.79
N PHE A 68 -4.33 8.74 -4.61
CA PHE A 68 -3.17 7.93 -4.30
C PHE A 68 -1.87 8.48 -4.89
N GLU A 69 -0.77 8.25 -4.19
CA GLU A 69 0.58 8.61 -4.61
C GLU A 69 1.53 7.42 -4.50
N LEU A 70 2.48 7.31 -5.42
CA LEU A 70 3.62 6.40 -5.30
C LEU A 70 4.86 7.19 -4.88
N GLU A 71 5.28 7.02 -3.64
CA GLU A 71 6.57 7.48 -3.17
C GLU A 71 7.62 6.42 -3.55
N ARG A 72 8.42 6.72 -4.59
CA ARG A 72 9.63 5.95 -4.86
C ARG A 72 10.63 6.30 -3.78
N GLY A 73 10.90 5.36 -2.87
CA GLY A 73 11.97 5.53 -1.90
C GLY A 73 13.30 5.68 -2.63
N SER A 74 13.85 6.89 -2.69
CA SER A 74 15.30 7.02 -2.73
C SER A 74 15.79 6.57 -1.36
N TRP A 75 16.10 5.29 -1.21
CA TRP A 75 16.79 4.84 -0.01
C TRP A 75 18.22 5.37 -0.06
N THR A 76 18.41 6.62 0.35
CA THR A 76 19.71 7.06 0.87
C THR A 76 19.77 6.49 2.27
N GLY A 77 20.41 5.33 2.41
CA GLY A 77 20.84 4.86 3.71
C GLY A 77 21.68 5.97 4.36
N GLN A 78 21.14 6.60 5.40
CA GLN A 78 21.85 7.44 6.35
C GLN A 78 21.17 7.17 7.69
N GLN A 79 21.85 6.81 8.77
CA GLN A 79 23.26 6.56 9.07
C GLN A 79 23.28 5.70 10.33
#